data_AF-A0A8T0PN82-F1
#
_entry.id   AF-A0A8T0PN82-F1
#
_cell.length_a   1.000
_cell.length_b   1.000
_cell.length_c   1.000
_cell.angle_alpha   90.00
_cell.angle_beta   90.00
_cell.angle_gamma   90.00
#
_symmetry.space_group_name_H-M   'P 1'
#
loop_
_entity.id
_entity.type
_entity.pdbx_description
1 polymer ?
#
loop_
_entity_poly.entity_id
_entity_poly.type
_entity_poly.pdbx_seq_one_letter_code
_entity_poly.pdbx_strand_id
1 'polypeptide(L)'
;MGLESKEHGGKRTRFPCLVTVRYMVAAVVSVLTVVVVGMVVTIALRPQKVVFSILRQHVYADTLWSSVTTKTTTVPAELSAGFRGRAGSLSSSSNPQQQVVTKPTYSAAAKISLGVSLTAENPDGRGDIEDINNITIIVLDLPSFSFKGLTEIHSFQLQEHFPLMRQSSHTLWTTATVNDAAVLSYITRRYGGLRSFVAMVQVNATIVSGTPVKTRPKVVTHYCWPVIVGMDEPGDVAKTTPCRPSEEMESPVSYSQLPALGPGPAPTVAPAA
;
A
#
# COMPACT_ATOMS: atom_id res chain seq x y z
N MET A 1 -32.91 -18.39 -92.75
CA MET A 1 -31.74 -19.16 -92.30
C MET A 1 -31.73 -19.16 -90.79
N GLY A 2 -32.12 -20.28 -90.19
CA GLY A 2 -32.23 -20.44 -88.74
C GLY A 2 -30.91 -20.82 -88.11
N LEU A 3 -30.63 -20.27 -86.94
CA LEU A 3 -29.61 -20.77 -86.01
C LEU A 3 -30.34 -21.31 -84.79
N GLU A 4 -30.52 -22.64 -84.78
CA GLU A 4 -30.85 -23.41 -83.58
C GLU A 4 -29.70 -23.29 -82.58
N SER A 5 -29.95 -22.70 -81.41
CA SER A 5 -29.11 -22.92 -80.23
C SER A 5 -29.68 -24.10 -79.45
N LYS A 6 -28.91 -25.20 -79.44
CA LYS A 6 -29.22 -26.46 -78.77
C LYS A 6 -28.88 -26.31 -77.28
N GLU A 7 -29.89 -26.10 -76.45
CA GLU A 7 -29.75 -26.04 -75.00
C GLU A 7 -29.60 -27.47 -74.43
N HIS A 8 -28.39 -27.84 -74.03
CA HIS A 8 -28.14 -29.11 -73.34
C HIS A 8 -28.55 -29.02 -71.87
N GLY A 9 -29.77 -29.51 -71.59
CA GLY A 9 -30.30 -29.71 -70.24
C GLY A 9 -29.54 -30.80 -69.47
N GLY A 10 -28.46 -30.42 -68.79
CA GLY A 10 -27.75 -31.26 -67.84
C GLY A 10 -28.53 -31.40 -66.53
N LYS A 11 -29.11 -32.58 -66.30
CA LYS A 11 -29.76 -32.97 -65.03
C LYS A 11 -28.71 -33.02 -63.90
N ARG A 12 -28.54 -31.91 -63.17
CA ARG A 12 -27.75 -31.88 -61.92
C ARG A 12 -28.57 -32.53 -60.81
N THR A 13 -28.27 -33.77 -60.47
CA THR A 13 -28.67 -34.42 -59.22
C THR A 13 -28.00 -33.68 -58.06
N ARG A 14 -28.63 -32.60 -57.58
CA ARG A 14 -28.17 -31.89 -56.38
C ARG A 14 -28.57 -32.73 -55.17
N PHE A 15 -27.61 -33.43 -54.57
CA PHE A 15 -27.78 -34.07 -53.28
C PHE A 15 -27.99 -32.99 -52.21
N PRO A 16 -29.22 -32.78 -51.69
CA PRO A 16 -29.48 -31.71 -50.73
C PRO A 16 -28.68 -31.88 -49.44
N CYS A 17 -28.35 -33.12 -49.08
CA CYS A 17 -27.54 -33.44 -47.91
C CYS A 17 -26.12 -32.83 -47.98
N LEU A 18 -25.51 -32.83 -49.17
CA LEU A 18 -24.16 -32.27 -49.37
C LEU A 18 -24.14 -30.74 -49.28
N VAL A 19 -25.25 -30.10 -49.69
CA VAL A 19 -25.42 -28.65 -49.56
C VAL A 19 -25.53 -28.26 -48.09
N THR A 20 -26.35 -28.97 -47.30
CA THR A 20 -26.49 -28.73 -45.85
C THR A 20 -25.17 -28.93 -45.10
N VAL A 21 -24.41 -29.98 -45.42
CA VAL A 21 -23.10 -30.22 -44.81
C VAL A 21 -22.12 -29.08 -45.11
N ARG A 22 -22.09 -28.57 -46.35
CA ARG A 22 -21.23 -27.42 -46.71
C ARG A 22 -21.59 -26.16 -45.94
N TYR A 23 -22.88 -25.88 -45.74
CA TYR A 23 -23.32 -24.74 -44.93
C TYR A 23 -22.97 -24.90 -43.45
N MET A 24 -23.15 -26.10 -42.88
CA MET A 24 -22.78 -26.37 -41.49
C MET A 24 -21.28 -26.21 -41.26
N VAL A 25 -20.45 -26.76 -42.15
CA VAL A 25 -18.99 -26.61 -42.08
C VAL A 25 -18.61 -25.13 -42.20
N ALA A 26 -19.19 -24.40 -43.15
CA ALA A 26 -18.93 -22.97 -43.30
C ALA A 26 -19.30 -22.18 -42.03
N ALA A 27 -20.46 -22.45 -41.43
CA ALA A 27 -20.90 -21.78 -40.21
C ALA A 27 -19.95 -22.05 -39.04
N VAL A 28 -19.53 -23.30 -38.83
CA VAL A 28 -18.58 -23.66 -37.78
C VAL A 28 -17.22 -22.98 -37.99
N VAL A 29 -16.71 -22.98 -39.23
CA VAL A 29 -15.44 -22.31 -39.57
C VAL A 29 -15.54 -20.80 -39.35
N SER A 30 -16.66 -20.17 -39.72
CA SER A 30 -16.89 -18.74 -39.48
C SER A 30 -16.91 -18.42 -37.99
N VAL A 31 -17.63 -19.20 -37.17
CA VAL A 31 -17.66 -19.01 -35.70
C VAL A 31 -16.28 -19.19 -35.11
N LEU A 32 -15.55 -20.25 -35.49
CA LEU A 32 -14.20 -20.49 -35.01
C LEU A 32 -13.25 -19.35 -35.37
N THR A 33 -13.35 -18.83 -36.60
CA THR A 33 -12.53 -17.70 -37.07
C THR A 33 -12.81 -16.45 -36.24
N VAL A 34 -14.08 -16.13 -35.98
CA VAL A 34 -14.44 -14.97 -35.14
C VAL A 34 -13.92 -15.15 -33.71
N VAL A 35 -14.03 -16.35 -33.14
CA VAL A 35 -13.51 -16.63 -31.79
C VAL A 35 -11.98 -16.48 -31.75
N VAL A 36 -11.26 -17.00 -32.74
CA VAL A 36 -9.79 -16.88 -32.82
C VAL A 36 -9.38 -15.43 -32.98
N VAL A 37 -10.02 -14.68 -33.89
CA VAL A 37 -9.75 -13.25 -34.06
C VAL A 37 -10.06 -12.49 -32.77
N GLY A 38 -11.19 -12.78 -32.12
CA GLY A 38 -11.55 -12.19 -30.83
C GLY A 38 -10.49 -12.47 -29.76
N MET A 39 -10.04 -13.72 -29.63
CA MET A 39 -8.96 -14.10 -28.72
C MET A 39 -7.66 -13.36 -29.04
N VAL A 40 -7.22 -13.33 -30.30
CA VAL A 40 -6.00 -12.62 -30.71
C VAL A 40 -6.10 -11.13 -30.40
N VAL A 41 -7.24 -10.51 -30.68
CA VAL A 41 -7.50 -9.09 -30.36
C VAL A 41 -7.45 -8.86 -28.85
N THR A 42 -8.09 -9.71 -28.04
CA THR A 42 -8.04 -9.55 -26.57
C THR A 42 -6.63 -9.73 -26.00
N ILE A 43 -5.82 -10.63 -26.58
CA ILE A 43 -4.43 -10.85 -26.15
C ILE A 43 -3.54 -9.67 -26.60
N ALA A 44 -3.69 -9.21 -27.84
CA ALA A 44 -2.90 -8.11 -28.40
C ALA A 44 -3.24 -6.76 -27.78
N LEU A 45 -4.50 -6.54 -27.39
CA LEU A 45 -4.97 -5.30 -26.77
C LEU A 45 -4.99 -5.36 -25.24
N ARG A 46 -4.47 -6.43 -24.63
CA ARG A 46 -4.41 -6.51 -23.17
C ARG A 46 -3.53 -5.39 -22.64
N PRO A 47 -4.04 -4.48 -21.80
CA PRO A 47 -3.23 -3.39 -21.26
C PRO A 47 -1.98 -3.95 -20.59
N GLN A 48 -0.86 -3.26 -20.77
CA GLN A 48 0.38 -3.61 -20.07
C GLN A 48 0.15 -3.48 -18.57
N LYS A 49 0.48 -4.53 -17.81
CA LYS A 49 0.36 -4.53 -16.36
C LYS A 49 1.69 -4.09 -15.74
N VAL A 50 1.66 -2.98 -15.01
CA VAL A 50 2.74 -2.62 -14.07
C VAL A 50 2.37 -3.18 -12.71
N VAL A 51 3.34 -3.83 -12.07
CA VAL A 51 3.20 -4.30 -10.69
C VAL A 51 4.08 -3.44 -9.82
N PHE A 52 3.48 -2.81 -8.80
CA PHE A 52 4.22 -2.11 -7.77
C PHE A 52 4.44 -3.02 -6.57
N SER A 53 5.53 -2.82 -5.84
CA SER A 53 5.79 -3.47 -4.56
C SER A 53 6.61 -2.59 -3.62
N ILE A 54 6.43 -2.79 -2.32
CA ILE A 54 7.26 -2.15 -1.29
C ILE A 54 8.39 -3.10 -0.90
N LEU A 55 9.62 -2.62 -1.01
CA LEU A 55 10.81 -3.41 -0.69
C LEU A 55 10.81 -3.78 0.79
N ARG A 56 11.08 -5.05 1.08
CA ARG A 56 11.20 -5.58 2.45
C ARG A 56 10.00 -5.32 3.37
N GLN A 57 8.82 -5.02 2.81
CA GLN A 57 7.61 -4.74 3.60
C GLN A 57 7.77 -3.56 4.58
N HIS A 58 8.71 -2.64 4.32
CA HIS A 58 9.13 -1.69 5.34
C HIS A 58 9.14 -0.24 4.86
N VAL A 59 8.64 0.64 5.72
CA VAL A 59 8.83 2.09 5.66
C VAL A 59 9.72 2.45 6.84
N TYR A 60 10.91 2.92 6.53
CA TYR A 60 11.89 3.34 7.52
C TYR A 60 11.39 4.57 8.29
N ALA A 61 11.64 4.60 9.59
CA ALA A 61 11.51 5.78 10.44
C ALA A 61 12.78 5.93 11.29
N ASP A 62 13.38 7.11 11.37
CA ASP A 62 14.55 7.35 12.24
C ASP A 62 14.20 7.31 13.74
N THR A 63 13.05 7.87 14.08
CA THR A 63 12.46 7.89 15.41
C THR A 63 10.94 7.96 15.27
N LEU A 64 10.21 7.50 16.28
CA LEU A 64 8.74 7.59 16.30
C LEU A 64 8.21 8.38 17.49
N TRP A 65 8.94 8.41 18.60
CA TRP A 65 8.68 9.19 19.80
C TRP A 65 9.95 9.28 20.64
N SER A 66 9.92 10.14 21.66
CA SER A 66 10.93 10.21 22.72
C SER A 66 10.38 9.59 24.01
N SER A 67 11.24 9.00 24.84
CA SER A 67 10.86 8.48 26.15
C SER A 67 11.57 9.24 27.25
N VAL A 68 10.81 9.72 28.25
CA VAL A 68 11.36 10.26 29.48
C VAL A 68 11.07 9.27 30.61
N THR A 69 12.13 8.81 31.26
CA THR A 69 12.04 7.88 32.40
C THR A 69 11.91 8.69 33.68
N THR A 70 10.68 8.91 34.13
CA THR A 70 10.42 9.57 35.42
C THR A 70 10.40 8.50 36.51
N LYS A 71 11.34 8.58 37.47
CA LYS A 71 11.33 7.72 38.66
C LYS A 71 10.29 8.27 39.64
N THR A 72 9.14 7.62 39.77
CA THR A 72 8.14 7.99 40.77
C THR A 72 8.30 7.07 41.98
N THR A 73 8.88 7.60 43.07
CA THR A 73 8.91 6.90 44.36
C THR A 73 7.49 6.87 44.93
N THR A 74 6.82 5.73 44.79
CA THR A 74 5.52 5.51 45.43
C THR A 74 5.78 5.17 46.90
N VAL A 75 5.50 6.10 47.79
CA VAL A 75 5.46 5.80 49.23
C VAL A 75 4.17 5.00 49.47
N PRO A 76 4.22 3.81 50.08
CA PRO A 76 3.00 3.06 50.37
C PRO A 76 2.11 3.90 51.29
N ALA A 77 0.90 4.20 50.82
CA ALA A 77 -0.16 4.73 51.68
C ALA A 77 -0.63 3.60 52.59
N GLU A 78 0.02 3.41 53.73
CA GLU A 78 -0.57 2.63 54.80
C GLU A 78 -1.81 3.36 55.29
N LEU A 79 -2.96 2.74 55.05
CA LEU A 79 -4.24 3.13 55.60
C LEU A 79 -4.13 3.25 57.12
N SER A 80 -4.40 4.45 57.59
CA SER A 80 -4.90 4.75 58.92
C SER A 80 -6.23 4.04 59.18
N ALA A 81 -6.20 2.74 59.49
CA ALA A 81 -7.32 2.04 60.08
C ALA A 81 -6.84 1.34 61.36
N GLY A 82 -7.27 1.87 62.49
CA GLY A 82 -6.69 1.64 63.81
C GLY A 82 -6.65 0.18 64.28
N PHE A 83 -5.61 -0.14 65.02
CA PHE A 83 -5.55 -1.33 65.87
C PHE A 83 -5.06 -0.93 67.27
N ARG A 84 -6.02 -0.79 68.18
CA ARG A 84 -5.79 -0.83 69.63
C ARG A 84 -5.67 -2.29 70.03
N GLY A 85 -4.50 -2.74 70.46
CA GLY A 85 -4.41 -3.94 71.28
C GLY A 85 -3.13 -4.76 71.16
N ARG A 86 -2.45 -4.82 72.31
CA ARG A 86 -1.72 -5.99 72.84
C ARG A 86 -0.24 -6.13 72.49
N ALA A 87 0.55 -5.98 73.56
CA ALA A 87 1.97 -6.29 73.62
C ALA A 87 2.24 -7.77 73.30
N GLY A 88 3.15 -8.00 72.37
CA GLY A 88 3.64 -9.32 71.97
C GLY A 88 4.85 -9.14 71.07
N SER A 89 6.03 -9.13 71.68
CA SER A 89 7.34 -9.18 71.03
C SER A 89 7.44 -10.34 70.04
N LEU A 90 7.81 -10.04 68.79
CA LEU A 90 8.51 -10.94 67.87
C LEU A 90 9.15 -10.08 66.75
N SER A 91 10.46 -10.05 66.74
CA SER A 91 11.33 -9.40 65.76
C SER A 91 11.25 -10.10 64.40
N SER A 92 10.57 -9.46 63.44
CA SER A 92 10.61 -9.81 62.03
C SER A 92 11.17 -8.61 61.26
N SER A 93 12.46 -8.68 60.93
CA SER A 93 13.13 -7.71 60.07
C SER A 93 12.74 -8.00 58.62
N SER A 94 11.56 -7.53 58.21
CA SER A 94 11.17 -7.47 56.80
C SER A 94 11.43 -6.05 56.31
N ASN A 95 12.57 -5.86 55.65
CA ASN A 95 12.91 -4.65 54.93
C ASN A 95 11.81 -4.42 53.87
N PRO A 96 11.00 -3.35 53.92
CA PRO A 96 10.04 -3.09 52.86
C PRO A 96 10.83 -2.70 51.62
N GLN A 97 11.00 -3.65 50.69
CA GLN A 97 11.55 -3.35 49.37
C GLN A 97 10.61 -2.36 48.70
N GLN A 98 11.01 -1.10 48.74
CA GLN A 98 10.41 0.02 48.03
C GLN A 98 10.38 -0.32 46.55
N GLN A 99 9.22 -0.76 46.05
CA GLN A 99 9.04 -1.15 44.66
C GLN A 99 8.94 0.13 43.82
N VAL A 100 10.07 0.57 43.26
CA VAL A 100 10.12 1.74 42.37
C VAL A 100 9.46 1.35 41.04
N VAL A 101 8.16 1.63 40.92
CA VAL A 101 7.43 1.47 39.65
C VAL A 101 7.87 2.61 38.73
N THR A 102 8.73 2.28 37.77
CA THR A 102 9.18 3.23 36.75
C THR A 102 8.28 3.08 35.54
N LYS A 103 7.34 4.01 35.33
CA LYS A 103 6.48 4.00 34.15
C LYS A 103 7.09 4.94 33.09
N PRO A 104 7.52 4.43 31.92
CA PRO A 104 8.03 5.31 30.86
C PRO A 104 6.89 6.22 30.39
N THR A 105 7.18 7.52 30.30
CA THR A 105 6.29 8.50 29.67
C THR A 105 6.83 8.78 28.27
N TYR A 106 5.98 8.63 27.26
CA TYR A 106 6.35 8.86 25.87
C TYR A 106 5.87 10.23 25.41
N SER A 107 6.73 10.97 24.73
CA SER A 107 6.48 12.31 24.18
C SER A 107 6.73 12.33 22.68
N ALA A 108 6.01 13.20 21.98
CA ALA A 108 6.14 13.31 20.53
C ALA A 108 7.57 13.64 20.11
N ALA A 109 8.03 12.98 19.05
CA ALA A 109 9.28 13.37 18.41
C ALA A 109 9.11 14.78 17.83
N ALA A 110 10.19 15.56 17.78
CA ALA A 110 10.15 16.91 17.19
C ALA A 110 9.98 16.85 15.65
N LYS A 111 10.52 15.80 15.04
CA LYS A 111 10.40 15.46 13.62
C LYS A 111 10.66 13.97 13.45
N ILE A 112 10.15 13.40 12.37
CA ILE A 112 10.42 12.02 11.96
C ILE A 112 10.90 12.03 10.51
N SER A 113 12.00 11.37 10.20
CA SER A 113 12.41 11.05 8.83
C SER A 113 11.81 9.72 8.43
N LEU A 114 10.88 9.74 7.47
CA LEU A 114 10.30 8.55 6.87
C LEU A 114 10.99 8.23 5.54
N GLY A 115 11.25 6.95 5.29
CA GLY A 115 11.84 6.48 4.03
C GLY A 115 11.05 5.33 3.42
N VAL A 116 10.81 5.37 2.12
CA VAL A 116 10.06 4.32 1.40
C VAL A 116 10.81 3.88 0.15
N SER A 117 10.87 2.56 -0.06
CA SER A 117 11.40 1.95 -1.27
C SER A 117 10.28 1.34 -2.09
N LEU A 118 10.12 1.84 -3.32
CA LEU A 118 9.10 1.41 -4.26
C LEU A 118 9.77 0.71 -5.44
N THR A 119 9.36 -0.52 -5.74
CA THR A 119 9.77 -1.24 -6.94
C THR A 119 8.61 -1.31 -7.91
N ALA A 120 8.82 -0.85 -9.15
CA ALA A 120 7.92 -1.05 -10.27
C ALA A 120 8.46 -2.16 -11.17
N GLU A 121 7.62 -3.11 -11.55
CA GLU A 121 7.96 -4.27 -12.38
C GLU A 121 7.04 -4.36 -13.60
N ASN A 122 7.62 -4.71 -14.75
CA ASN A 122 6.90 -5.03 -15.99
C ASN A 122 7.01 -6.54 -16.26
N PRO A 123 6.17 -7.37 -15.61
CA PRO A 123 6.26 -8.83 -15.76
C PRO A 123 5.78 -9.32 -17.11
N ASP A 124 4.90 -8.56 -17.79
CA ASP A 124 4.19 -9.00 -18.98
C ASP A 124 5.12 -9.24 -20.18
N GLY A 125 6.22 -8.48 -20.28
CA GLY A 125 7.19 -8.58 -21.38
C GLY A 125 6.65 -8.28 -22.78
N ARG A 126 5.36 -7.94 -22.92
CA ARG A 126 4.68 -7.71 -24.21
C ARG A 126 5.10 -6.41 -24.87
N GLY A 127 5.46 -5.40 -24.08
CA GLY A 127 5.87 -4.09 -24.55
C GLY A 127 6.58 -3.32 -23.46
N ASP A 128 7.35 -2.33 -23.88
CA ASP A 128 8.00 -1.40 -22.99
C ASP A 128 6.99 -0.35 -22.53
N ILE A 129 7.19 0.14 -21.32
CA ILE A 129 6.47 1.30 -20.79
C ILE A 129 7.40 2.48 -21.03
N GLU A 130 6.95 3.41 -21.86
CA GLU A 130 7.75 4.57 -22.25
C GLU A 130 8.01 5.49 -21.06
N ASP A 131 6.99 5.68 -20.21
CA ASP A 131 7.08 6.62 -19.12
C ASP A 131 6.16 6.22 -17.95
N ILE A 132 6.74 6.23 -16.75
CA ILE A 132 6.02 6.23 -15.48
C ILE A 132 6.36 7.54 -14.78
N ASN A 133 5.35 8.35 -14.50
CA ASN A 133 5.53 9.67 -13.89
C ASN A 133 4.40 10.01 -12.90
N ASN A 134 4.49 11.21 -12.29
CA ASN A 134 3.53 11.71 -11.31
C ASN A 134 3.25 10.68 -10.20
N ILE A 135 4.33 10.12 -9.64
CA ILE A 135 4.22 9.07 -8.63
C ILE A 135 4.04 9.72 -7.26
N THR A 136 2.89 9.44 -6.64
CA THR A 136 2.58 9.83 -5.27
C THR A 136 2.47 8.59 -4.40
N ILE A 137 3.23 8.55 -3.30
CA ILE A 137 3.16 7.46 -2.32
C ILE A 137 2.54 8.01 -1.04
N ILE A 138 1.46 7.41 -0.56
CA ILE A 138 0.75 7.85 0.64
C ILE A 138 0.83 6.73 1.68
N VAL A 139 1.40 7.02 2.84
CA VAL A 139 1.47 6.11 3.98
C VAL A 139 0.24 6.33 4.85
N LEU A 140 -0.60 5.29 4.94
CA LEU A 140 -1.85 5.28 5.68
C LEU A 140 -1.71 4.37 6.90
N ASP A 141 -1.97 4.88 8.09
CA ASP A 141 -2.07 4.06 9.28
C ASP A 141 -3.20 3.03 9.13
N LEU A 142 -2.92 1.78 9.48
CA LEU A 142 -3.86 0.66 9.36
C LEU A 142 -4.25 0.14 10.75
N PRO A 143 -5.05 0.90 11.52
CA PRO A 143 -5.41 0.50 12.87
C PRO A 143 -6.27 -0.77 12.85
N SER A 144 -5.89 -1.75 13.68
CA SER A 144 -6.62 -3.01 13.83
C SER A 144 -6.75 -3.84 12.54
N PHE A 145 -5.82 -3.68 11.58
CA PHE A 145 -5.82 -4.41 10.31
C PHE A 145 -7.12 -4.23 9.49
N SER A 146 -7.79 -3.08 9.64
CA SER A 146 -9.06 -2.76 9.00
C SER A 146 -8.92 -1.53 8.10
N PHE A 147 -9.53 -1.57 6.91
CA PHE A 147 -9.54 -0.43 5.98
C PHE A 147 -10.49 0.72 6.39
N LYS A 148 -11.10 0.62 7.58
CA LYS A 148 -11.94 1.68 8.16
C LYS A 148 -11.13 2.54 9.11
N GLY A 149 -11.29 3.86 9.02
CA GLY A 149 -10.63 4.81 9.90
C GLY A 149 -9.13 4.95 9.62
N LEU A 150 -8.72 4.73 8.37
CA LEU A 150 -7.36 4.98 7.92
C LEU A 150 -7.01 6.45 8.12
N THR A 151 -5.81 6.70 8.63
CA THR A 151 -5.31 8.04 8.88
C THR A 151 -4.06 8.27 8.04
N GLU A 152 -4.02 9.34 7.27
CA GLU A 152 -2.82 9.70 6.51
C GLU A 152 -1.69 10.11 7.47
N ILE A 153 -0.54 9.44 7.33
CA ILE A 153 0.68 9.78 8.05
C ILE A 153 1.52 10.75 7.23
N HIS A 154 1.76 10.43 5.96
CA HIS A 154 2.53 11.28 5.06
C HIS A 154 2.32 10.93 3.60
N SER A 155 2.50 11.92 2.71
CA SER A 155 2.48 11.78 1.26
C SER A 155 3.81 12.19 0.66
N PHE A 156 4.47 11.28 -0.05
CA PHE A 156 5.69 11.51 -0.81
C PHE A 156 5.34 11.82 -2.26
N GLN A 157 5.98 12.84 -2.82
CA GLN A 157 5.92 13.15 -4.25
C GLN A 157 7.26 12.83 -4.89
N LEU A 158 7.28 11.86 -5.81
CA LEU A 158 8.49 11.51 -6.54
C LEU A 158 8.50 12.30 -7.85
N GLN A 159 9.57 13.07 -8.06
CA GLN A 159 9.75 13.87 -9.29
C GLN A 159 10.39 13.07 -10.42
N GLU A 160 10.96 11.90 -10.11
CA GLU A 160 11.60 11.05 -11.11
C GLU A 160 10.56 10.42 -12.03
N HIS A 161 10.86 10.48 -13.32
CA HIS A 161 10.15 9.74 -14.34
C HIS A 161 11.12 8.74 -14.95
N PHE A 162 10.63 7.55 -15.31
CA PHE A 162 11.49 6.50 -15.82
C PHE A 162 10.75 5.59 -16.79
N PRO A 163 11.44 5.08 -17.82
CA PRO A 163 10.91 4.02 -18.67
C PRO A 163 11.04 2.67 -17.95
N LEU A 164 10.14 1.75 -18.24
CA LEU A 164 10.18 0.38 -17.70
C LEU A 164 10.15 -0.63 -18.85
N MET A 165 11.33 -1.15 -19.18
CA MET A 165 11.53 -2.14 -20.25
C MET A 165 10.77 -3.43 -19.97
N ARG A 166 10.55 -4.23 -21.03
CA ARG A 166 9.97 -5.57 -20.93
C ARG A 166 10.76 -6.43 -19.93
N GLN A 167 10.04 -7.11 -19.04
CA GLN A 167 10.62 -8.06 -18.08
C GLN A 167 11.72 -7.42 -17.21
N SER A 168 11.60 -6.13 -16.93
CA SER A 168 12.52 -5.41 -16.05
C SER A 168 11.80 -4.85 -14.83
N SER A 169 12.61 -4.46 -13.85
CA SER A 169 12.18 -3.78 -12.64
C SER A 169 13.00 -2.52 -12.43
N HIS A 170 12.38 -1.51 -11.85
CA HIS A 170 13.04 -0.27 -11.42
C HIS A 170 12.68 0.01 -9.96
N THR A 171 13.69 0.28 -9.14
CA THR A 171 13.51 0.53 -7.70
C THR A 171 13.90 1.95 -7.38
N LEU A 172 12.99 2.66 -6.73
CA LEU A 172 13.16 4.01 -6.23
C LEU A 172 13.22 4.01 -4.71
N TRP A 173 13.99 4.93 -4.17
CA TRP A 173 14.07 5.22 -2.74
C TRP A 173 13.84 6.71 -2.54
N THR A 174 12.96 7.07 -1.61
CA THR A 174 12.74 8.47 -1.24
C THR A 174 12.59 8.60 0.26
N THR A 175 13.00 9.75 0.78
CA THR A 175 12.86 10.11 2.18
C THR A 175 12.17 11.45 2.32
N ALA A 176 11.41 11.61 3.39
CA ALA A 176 10.73 12.86 3.72
C ALA A 176 10.77 13.11 5.22
N THR A 177 10.74 14.38 5.60
CA THR A 177 10.67 14.79 7.01
C THR A 177 9.24 15.15 7.36
N VAL A 178 8.66 14.43 8.32
CA VAL A 178 7.37 14.72 8.92
C VAL A 178 7.60 15.62 10.14
N ASN A 179 7.06 16.83 10.06
CA ASN A 179 7.10 17.85 11.11
C ASN A 179 5.70 18.28 11.58
N ASP A 180 4.64 17.63 11.08
CA ASP A 180 3.27 17.93 11.47
C ASP A 180 3.02 17.48 12.91
N ALA A 181 2.79 18.44 13.81
CA ALA A 181 2.55 18.18 15.22
C ALA A 181 1.35 17.25 15.47
N ALA A 182 0.31 17.30 14.63
CA ALA A 182 -0.86 16.44 14.75
C ALA A 182 -0.50 14.98 14.45
N VAL A 183 0.26 14.74 13.37
CA VAL A 183 0.77 13.41 13.00
C VAL A 183 1.72 12.87 14.08
N LEU A 184 2.66 13.69 14.53
CA LEU A 184 3.64 13.29 15.55
C LEU A 184 2.97 12.95 16.90
N SER A 185 1.97 13.75 17.28
CA SER A 185 1.15 13.50 18.47
C SER A 185 0.28 12.26 18.31
N TYR A 186 -0.28 12.02 17.12
CA TYR A 186 -1.07 10.83 16.80
C TYR A 186 -0.24 9.56 16.96
N ILE A 187 0.92 9.50 16.30
CA ILE A 187 1.84 8.35 16.36
C ILE A 187 2.22 8.06 17.81
N THR A 188 2.61 9.08 18.57
CA THR A 188 3.02 8.91 19.97
C THR A 188 1.89 8.44 20.86
N ARG A 189 0.70 9.02 20.71
CA ARG A 189 -0.46 8.64 21.52
C ARG A 189 -0.90 7.21 21.25
N ARG A 190 -0.80 6.76 20.00
CA ARG A 190 -1.30 5.46 19.57
C ARG A 190 -0.27 4.34 19.69
N TYR A 191 0.99 4.64 19.42
CA TYR A 191 2.07 3.66 19.28
C TYR A 191 3.25 3.92 20.21
N GLY A 192 3.15 4.91 21.11
CA GLY A 192 4.20 5.22 22.09
C GLY A 192 4.66 3.98 22.85
N GLY A 193 5.95 3.68 22.75
CA GLY A 193 6.59 2.51 23.38
C GLY A 193 6.65 1.25 22.53
N LEU A 194 6.06 1.24 21.33
CA LEU A 194 6.28 0.14 20.37
C LEU A 194 7.63 0.32 19.67
N ARG A 195 7.95 -0.36 18.58
CA ARG A 195 9.10 0.04 17.71
C ARG A 195 8.70 0.22 16.26
N SER A 196 7.49 -0.24 15.96
CA SER A 196 6.88 -0.22 14.66
C SER A 196 5.36 -0.35 14.78
N PHE A 197 4.66 -0.03 13.71
CA PHE A 197 3.22 -0.24 13.55
C PHE A 197 2.90 -0.63 12.11
N VAL A 198 1.69 -1.15 11.90
CA VAL A 198 1.23 -1.61 10.58
C VAL A 198 0.54 -0.48 9.83
N ALA A 199 0.90 -0.33 8.58
CA ALA A 199 0.36 0.64 7.64
C ALA A 199 -0.08 -0.04 6.34
N MET A 200 -0.82 0.72 5.56
CA MET A 200 -1.05 0.52 4.14
C MET A 200 -0.31 1.61 3.38
N VAL A 201 0.26 1.27 2.23
CA VAL A 201 0.85 2.25 1.31
C VAL A 201 -0.01 2.32 0.06
N GLN A 202 -0.51 3.51 -0.26
CA GLN A 202 -1.17 3.79 -1.53
C GLN A 202 -0.14 4.38 -2.51
N VAL A 203 -0.12 3.87 -3.74
CA VAL A 203 0.75 4.34 -4.82
C VAL A 203 -0.14 4.81 -5.96
N ASN A 204 -0.11 6.10 -6.26
CA ASN A 204 -0.72 6.67 -7.45
C ASN A 204 0.38 6.94 -8.47
N ALA A 205 0.18 6.56 -9.72
CA ALA A 205 1.16 6.79 -10.79
C ALA A 205 0.44 7.00 -12.12
N THR A 206 1.07 7.71 -13.04
CA THR A 206 0.62 7.82 -14.44
C THR A 206 1.53 6.97 -15.32
N ILE A 207 0.94 6.10 -16.14
CA ILE A 207 1.65 5.15 -17.00
C ILE A 207 1.34 5.46 -18.46
N VAL A 208 2.39 5.45 -19.30
CA VAL A 208 2.31 5.58 -20.76
C VAL A 208 2.93 4.33 -21.41
N SER A 209 2.11 3.51 -22.07
CA SER A 209 2.58 2.30 -22.75
C SER A 209 3.18 2.61 -24.14
N GLY A 210 4.32 1.99 -24.43
CA GLY A 210 5.07 2.11 -25.69
C GLY A 210 4.65 1.14 -26.80
N THR A 211 3.39 0.72 -26.83
CA THR A 211 2.88 -0.12 -27.93
C THR A 211 2.93 0.62 -29.28
N PRO A 212 2.93 -0.08 -30.43
CA PRO A 212 2.97 0.57 -31.76
C PRO A 212 1.86 1.60 -31.98
N VAL A 213 0.78 1.52 -31.21
CA VAL A 213 -0.16 2.62 -31.00
C VAL A 213 0.13 3.21 -29.62
N LYS A 214 0.59 4.47 -29.57
CA LYS A 214 0.76 5.19 -28.31
C LYS A 214 -0.57 5.29 -27.59
N THR A 215 -0.65 4.69 -26.41
CA THR A 215 -1.85 4.78 -25.58
C THR A 215 -1.88 6.11 -24.85
N ARG A 216 -3.09 6.59 -24.54
CA ARG A 216 -3.24 7.76 -23.67
C ARG A 216 -2.65 7.46 -22.28
N PRO A 217 -2.07 8.46 -21.61
CA PRO A 217 -1.63 8.31 -20.22
C PRO A 217 -2.78 7.80 -19.35
N LYS A 218 -2.51 6.75 -18.57
CA LYS A 218 -3.47 6.16 -17.63
C LYS A 218 -2.99 6.40 -16.21
N VAL A 219 -3.84 7.01 -15.39
CA VAL A 219 -3.63 7.07 -13.94
C VAL A 219 -4.02 5.72 -13.33
N VAL A 220 -3.14 5.16 -12.52
CA VAL A 220 -3.38 3.92 -11.77
C VAL A 220 -3.17 4.16 -10.28
N THR A 221 -3.95 3.44 -9.48
CA THR A 221 -3.81 3.44 -8.02
C THR A 221 -3.62 2.02 -7.55
N HIS A 222 -2.59 1.80 -6.74
CA HIS A 222 -2.29 0.51 -6.14
C HIS A 222 -2.17 0.65 -4.62
N TYR A 223 -2.48 -0.42 -3.90
CA TYR A 223 -2.41 -0.48 -2.45
C TYR A 223 -1.50 -1.63 -2.03
N CYS A 224 -0.55 -1.37 -1.16
CA CYS A 224 0.41 -2.35 -0.65
C CYS A 224 0.14 -2.50 0.84
N TRP A 225 -0.27 -3.69 1.28
CA TRP A 225 -0.50 -3.99 2.69
C TRP A 225 -0.35 -5.49 2.95
N PRO A 226 -0.01 -5.89 4.20
CA PRO A 226 0.44 -5.02 5.29
C PRO A 226 1.86 -4.50 5.03
N VAL A 227 2.17 -3.30 5.50
CA VAL A 227 3.53 -2.70 5.48
C VAL A 227 3.88 -2.28 6.90
N ILE A 228 5.13 -2.41 7.31
CA ILE A 228 5.59 -2.04 8.65
C ILE A 228 6.28 -0.69 8.59
N VAL A 229 5.81 0.27 9.38
CA VAL A 229 6.51 1.54 9.62
C VAL A 229 7.30 1.37 10.91
N GLY A 230 8.61 1.49 10.88
CA GLY A 230 9.43 1.15 12.05
C GLY A 230 10.84 1.72 12.05
N MET A 231 11.42 1.73 13.25
CA MET A 231 12.82 2.14 13.48
C MET A 231 13.83 1.03 13.21
N ASP A 232 13.37 -0.21 13.16
CA ASP A 232 14.23 -1.36 12.92
C ASP A 232 14.50 -1.49 11.42
N GLU A 233 15.76 -1.72 11.06
CA GLU A 233 16.06 -2.10 9.68
C GLU A 233 15.38 -3.44 9.38
N PRO A 234 14.71 -3.55 8.23
CA PRO A 234 14.14 -4.81 7.83
C PRO A 234 15.26 -5.82 7.57
N GLY A 235 15.16 -7.01 8.17
CA GLY A 235 16.15 -8.07 7.97
C GLY A 235 16.33 -8.43 6.50
N ASP A 236 17.51 -8.94 6.13
CA ASP A 236 17.90 -9.18 4.73
C ASP A 236 17.04 -10.22 3.99
N VAL A 237 16.23 -10.99 4.73
CA VAL A 237 15.31 -12.01 4.19
C VAL A 237 13.87 -11.48 4.06
N ALA A 238 13.62 -10.21 4.35
CA ALA A 238 12.28 -9.63 4.34
C ALA A 238 11.70 -9.63 2.91
N LYS A 239 10.51 -10.24 2.77
CA LYS A 239 9.81 -10.35 1.49
C LYS A 239 9.32 -8.99 1.01
N THR A 240 9.34 -8.77 -0.30
CA THR A 240 8.63 -7.67 -0.95
C THR A 240 7.13 -7.81 -0.74
N THR A 241 6.45 -6.69 -0.50
CA THR A 241 4.98 -6.66 -0.39
C THR A 241 4.39 -6.22 -1.73
N PRO A 242 3.76 -7.12 -2.49
CA PRO A 242 3.15 -6.76 -3.76
C PRO A 242 1.94 -5.86 -3.52
N CYS A 243 1.80 -4.83 -4.35
CA CYS A 243 0.64 -3.95 -4.31
C CYS A 243 -0.47 -4.49 -5.20
N ARG A 244 -1.72 -4.36 -4.76
CA ARG A 244 -2.91 -4.72 -5.53
C ARG A 244 -3.52 -3.48 -6.17
N PRO A 245 -3.99 -3.56 -7.42
CA PRO A 245 -4.64 -2.44 -8.08
C PRO A 245 -5.98 -2.11 -7.40
N SER A 246 -6.44 -0.86 -7.53
CA SER A 246 -7.69 -0.41 -6.93
C SER A 246 -8.92 -1.17 -7.44
N GLU A 247 -8.89 -1.68 -8.67
CA GLU A 247 -9.97 -2.49 -9.24
C GLU A 247 -10.11 -3.87 -8.57
N GLU A 248 -9.08 -4.34 -7.86
CA GLU A 248 -9.12 -5.58 -7.07
C GLU A 248 -9.62 -5.33 -5.63
N MET A 249 -9.90 -4.08 -5.24
CA MET A 249 -10.41 -3.75 -3.89
C MET A 249 -11.92 -3.96 -3.83
N GLU A 250 -12.38 -4.70 -2.81
CA GLU A 250 -13.82 -4.92 -2.56
C GLU A 250 -14.58 -3.61 -2.27
N SER A 251 -13.87 -2.58 -1.80
CA SER A 251 -14.43 -1.26 -1.49
C SER A 251 -13.39 -0.17 -1.70
N PRO A 252 -13.80 1.05 -2.10
CA PRO A 252 -12.90 2.19 -2.20
C PRO A 252 -12.28 2.50 -0.84
N VAL A 253 -10.95 2.66 -0.83
CA VAL A 253 -10.20 3.02 0.37
C VAL A 253 -10.47 4.50 0.67
N SER A 254 -11.01 4.77 1.85
CA SER A 254 -11.25 6.13 2.35
C SER A 254 -10.41 6.37 3.60
N TYR A 255 -9.76 7.53 3.65
CA TYR A 255 -8.90 7.93 4.76
C TYR A 255 -9.14 9.39 5.12
N SER A 256 -8.80 9.73 6.37
CA SER A 256 -8.87 11.09 6.89
C SER A 256 -7.47 11.68 7.04
N GLN A 257 -7.34 12.96 6.73
CA GLN A 257 -6.20 13.77 7.16
C GLN A 257 -6.42 14.23 8.60
N LEU A 258 -5.35 14.27 9.39
CA LEU A 258 -5.43 14.81 10.74
C LEU A 258 -5.68 16.32 10.67
N PRO A 259 -6.59 16.86 11.50
CA PRO A 259 -6.79 18.29 11.56
C PRO A 259 -5.51 18.96 12.06
N ALA A 260 -5.08 20.02 11.36
CA ALA A 260 -3.91 20.79 11.76
C ALA A 260 -4.09 21.28 13.21
N LEU A 261 -3.16 20.93 14.09
CA LEU A 261 -3.11 21.53 15.42
C LEU A 261 -2.78 23.00 15.23
N GLY A 262 -3.66 23.90 15.70
CA GLY A 262 -3.41 25.34 15.67
C GLY A 262 -2.07 25.68 16.37
N PRO A 263 -1.47 26.85 16.07
CA PRO A 263 -0.22 27.26 16.68
C PRO A 263 -0.35 27.19 18.21
N GLY A 264 0.48 26.35 18.83
CA GLY A 264 0.53 26.23 20.28
C GLY A 264 0.85 27.57 20.94
N PRO A 265 0.41 27.81 22.18
CA PRO A 265 0.69 29.06 22.88
C PRO A 265 2.21 29.30 22.93
N ALA A 266 2.62 30.50 22.55
CA ALA A 266 4.01 30.92 22.59
C ALA A 266 4.59 30.70 24.00
N PRO A 267 5.85 30.22 24.13
CA PRO A 267 6.47 30.03 25.43
C PRO A 267 6.49 31.37 26.18
N THR A 268 5.87 31.38 27.36
CA THR A 268 5.90 32.53 28.26
C THR A 268 7.35 32.75 28.68
N VAL A 269 7.98 33.80 28.17
CA VAL A 269 9.30 34.23 28.58
C VAL A 269 9.20 34.63 30.05
N ALA A 270 9.81 33.85 30.93
CA ALA A 270 9.97 34.22 32.33
C ALA A 270 10.87 35.47 32.40
N PRO A 271 10.49 36.52 33.14
CA PRO A 271 11.35 37.67 33.33
C PRO A 271 12.61 37.23 34.10
N ALA A 272 13.78 37.60 33.56
CA ALA A 272 15.05 37.43 34.24
C ALA A 272 15.02 38.23 35.56
N ALA A 273 15.38 37.54 36.65
CA ALA A 273 15.65 38.15 37.95
C ALA A 273 17.12 38.58 38.04
#